data_AF-M6BP19-F1
#
_entry.id   AF-M6BP19-F1
#
_cell.length_a   1.000
_cell.length_b   1.000
_cell.length_c   1.000
_cell.angle_alpha   90.00
_cell.angle_beta   90.00
_cell.angle_gamma   90.00
#
_symmetry.space_group_name_H-M   'P 1'
#
loop_
_entity.id
_entity.type
_entity.pdbx_description
1 polymer ?
#
loop_
_entity_poly.entity_id
_entity_poly.type
_entity_poly.pdbx_seq_one_letter_code
_entity_poly.pdbx_strand_id
1 'polypeptide(L)'
;MWMFGYVLYESLIQHPKVVTSTEISKRLRISYKAAALLKKRFQCFASDQLPKYKQLTFDALNHEFKNFSLPADEEADVTKKMESKPYVCADTAVLYSASERANQGRKRYRHGGATASIYLSDKLGGKQVGTLVHTIAIKKGPVFFHSVSNQKANTLGPIIKDHLPLQTPVFTDQGYPWLWGIYKNHRSVNHSAHSKDARYRWARNRWSKNGVHNQVAEGNHRLLKSAFASYCYIRPENSTRYLNEFSFLKNATVFGLDVIREDVYRGELGRSADVRDGVGKDGVQRGMRWGSFRAETEGPSRPAVGIGAKGLLS
;
A
#
# COMPACT_ATOMS: atom_id res chain seq x y z
N MET A 1 -5.65 -9.49 28.70
CA MET A 1 -5.78 -9.92 27.28
C MET A 1 -6.95 -9.23 26.56
N TRP A 2 -8.13 -9.11 27.20
CA TRP A 2 -9.34 -8.55 26.56
C TRP A 2 -9.19 -7.14 25.95
N MET A 3 -8.51 -6.20 26.62
CA MET A 3 -8.33 -4.83 26.09
C MET A 3 -7.57 -4.79 24.77
N PHE A 4 -6.58 -5.67 24.60
CA PHE A 4 -5.85 -5.79 23.33
C PHE A 4 -6.77 -6.34 22.24
N GLY A 5 -7.54 -7.40 22.54
CA GLY A 5 -8.52 -7.96 21.62
C GLY A 5 -9.55 -6.91 21.18
N TYR A 6 -10.03 -6.08 22.11
CA TYR A 6 -10.91 -4.95 21.80
C TYR A 6 -10.27 -3.96 20.82
N VAL A 7 -9.04 -3.51 21.08
CA VAL A 7 -8.33 -2.58 20.18
C VAL A 7 -8.10 -3.18 18.80
N LEU A 8 -7.73 -4.47 18.72
CA LEU A 8 -7.55 -5.18 17.45
C LEU A 8 -8.87 -5.24 16.67
N TYR A 9 -9.94 -5.69 17.30
CA TYR A 9 -11.27 -5.81 16.70
C TYR A 9 -11.81 -4.45 16.20
N GLU A 10 -11.75 -3.42 17.03
CA GLU A 10 -12.17 -2.07 16.65
C GLU A 10 -11.35 -1.51 15.49
N SER A 11 -10.04 -1.74 15.48
CA SER A 11 -9.16 -1.29 14.41
C SER A 11 -9.46 -1.97 13.07
N LEU A 12 -9.90 -3.23 13.09
CA LEU A 12 -10.29 -3.98 11.89
C LEU A 12 -11.61 -3.48 11.30
N ILE A 13 -12.61 -3.22 12.15
CA ILE A 13 -13.93 -2.76 11.70
C ILE A 13 -13.89 -1.32 11.19
N GLN A 14 -13.11 -0.47 11.86
CA GLN A 14 -13.06 0.94 11.50
C GLN A 14 -12.15 1.22 10.30
N HIS A 15 -11.29 0.30 9.88
CA HIS A 15 -10.41 0.49 8.73
C HIS A 15 -11.23 0.91 7.48
N PRO A 16 -10.88 2.02 6.80
CA PRO A 16 -9.59 2.71 6.78
C PRO A 16 -9.38 3.79 7.84
N LYS A 17 -10.32 4.06 8.75
CA LYS A 17 -10.08 4.95 9.90
C LYS A 17 -9.12 4.27 10.89
N VAL A 18 -8.21 5.06 11.48
CA VAL A 18 -7.30 4.60 12.53
C VAL A 18 -7.86 4.87 13.92
N VAL A 19 -7.66 3.93 14.84
CA VAL A 19 -8.07 4.07 16.24
C VAL A 19 -6.94 4.72 17.04
N THR A 20 -7.15 5.95 17.51
CA THR A 20 -6.09 6.74 18.19
C THR A 20 -5.96 6.38 19.67
N SER A 21 -4.82 6.69 20.30
CA SER A 21 -4.65 6.52 21.76
C SER A 21 -5.68 7.28 22.58
N THR A 22 -6.12 8.46 22.11
CA THR A 22 -7.20 9.25 22.73
C THR A 22 -8.53 8.50 22.66
N GLU A 23 -8.86 7.89 21.52
CA GLU A 23 -10.08 7.10 21.35
C GLU A 23 -10.05 5.83 22.23
N ILE A 24 -8.90 5.13 22.28
CA ILE A 24 -8.69 3.97 23.16
C ILE A 24 -8.90 4.36 24.62
N SER A 25 -8.29 5.47 25.07
CA SER A 25 -8.42 5.97 26.44
C SER A 25 -9.87 6.23 26.81
N LYS A 26 -10.64 6.89 25.94
CA LYS A 26 -12.06 7.20 26.16
C LYS A 26 -12.92 5.93 26.20
N ARG A 27 -12.75 5.03 25.23
CA ARG A 27 -13.57 3.82 25.10
C ARG A 27 -13.32 2.81 26.23
N LEU A 28 -12.06 2.62 26.61
CA LEU A 28 -11.69 1.68 27.66
C LEU A 28 -11.68 2.29 29.07
N ARG A 29 -11.92 3.61 29.20
CA ARG A 29 -11.85 4.36 30.47
C ARG A 29 -10.52 4.16 31.21
N ILE A 30 -9.43 4.13 30.46
CA ILE A 30 -8.06 4.03 30.99
C ILE A 30 -7.29 5.33 30.77
N SER A 31 -6.23 5.54 31.55
CA SER A 31 -5.36 6.70 31.38
C SER A 31 -4.78 6.77 29.96
N TYR A 32 -4.52 7.99 29.46
CA TYR A 32 -3.90 8.18 28.15
C TYR A 32 -2.56 7.43 28.03
N LYS A 33 -1.76 7.39 29.09
CA LYS A 33 -0.47 6.67 29.12
C LYS A 33 -0.68 5.17 28.92
N ALA A 34 -1.68 4.57 29.57
CA ALA A 34 -2.01 3.17 29.39
C ALA A 34 -2.54 2.88 27.97
N ALA A 35 -3.40 3.75 27.45
CA ALA A 35 -3.92 3.65 26.09
C ALA A 35 -2.82 3.77 25.01
N ALA A 36 -1.88 4.71 25.18
CA ALA A 36 -0.74 4.88 24.29
C ALA A 36 0.20 3.67 24.31
N LEU A 37 0.42 3.06 25.48
CA LEU A 37 1.17 1.81 25.59
C LEU A 37 0.45 0.66 24.88
N LEU A 38 -0.87 0.54 25.04
CA LEU A 38 -1.68 -0.47 24.37
C LEU A 38 -1.64 -0.29 22.84
N LYS A 39 -1.75 0.95 22.36
CA LYS A 39 -1.58 1.29 20.94
C LYS A 39 -0.22 0.88 20.41
N LYS A 40 0.86 1.20 21.14
CA LYS A 40 2.22 0.80 20.75
C LYS A 40 2.38 -0.72 20.69
N ARG A 41 1.80 -1.46 21.64
CA ARG A 41 1.79 -2.94 21.61
C ARG A 41 1.06 -3.49 20.39
N PHE A 42 -0.08 -2.90 20.03
CA PHE A 42 -0.80 -3.27 18.81
C PHE A 42 0.03 -3.00 17.55
N GLN A 43 0.73 -1.87 17.49
CA GLN A 43 1.64 -1.54 16.38
C GLN A 43 2.83 -2.50 16.27
N CYS A 44 3.40 -2.93 17.40
CA CYS A 44 4.43 -3.97 17.43
C CYS A 44 3.87 -5.29 16.89
N PHE A 45 2.74 -5.75 17.41
CA PHE A 45 2.06 -6.95 16.93
C PHE A 45 1.82 -6.91 15.42
N ALA A 46 1.28 -5.80 14.90
CA ALA A 46 1.06 -5.62 13.46
C ALA A 46 2.36 -5.71 12.65
N SER A 47 3.46 -5.14 13.17
CA SER A 47 4.77 -5.22 12.54
C SER A 47 5.32 -6.64 12.51
N ASP A 48 5.10 -7.41 13.59
CA ASP A 48 5.57 -8.79 13.71
C ASP A 48 4.80 -9.74 12.78
N GLN A 49 3.52 -9.46 12.49
CA GLN A 49 2.70 -10.29 11.59
C GLN A 49 2.83 -9.93 10.11
N LEU A 50 3.26 -8.70 9.78
CA LEU A 50 3.33 -8.21 8.41
C LEU A 50 4.21 -9.07 7.48
N PRO A 51 5.35 -9.66 7.93
CA PRO A 51 6.16 -10.56 7.11
C PRO A 51 5.40 -11.75 6.53
N LYS A 52 4.39 -12.29 7.25
CA LYS A 52 3.56 -13.40 6.76
C LYS A 52 2.75 -12.98 5.53
N TYR A 53 2.07 -11.85 5.59
CA TYR A 53 1.33 -11.31 4.45
C TYR A 53 2.26 -10.97 3.29
N LYS A 54 3.47 -10.45 3.57
CA LYS A 54 4.48 -10.20 2.54
C LYS A 54 4.84 -11.49 1.81
N GLN A 55 5.17 -12.55 2.55
CA GLN A 55 5.56 -13.84 1.97
C GLN A 55 4.43 -14.44 1.12
N LEU A 56 3.21 -14.49 1.64
CA LEU A 56 2.04 -14.95 0.88
C LEU A 56 1.81 -14.14 -0.41
N THR A 57 2.02 -12.82 -0.35
CA THR A 57 1.94 -11.96 -1.53
C THR A 57 3.04 -12.29 -2.54
N PHE A 58 4.28 -12.46 -2.06
CA PHE A 58 5.42 -12.78 -2.91
C PHE A 58 5.20 -14.10 -3.64
N ASP A 59 4.81 -15.15 -2.92
CA ASP A 59 4.61 -16.49 -3.48
C ASP A 59 3.45 -16.51 -4.48
N ALA A 60 2.35 -15.82 -4.17
CA ALA A 60 1.21 -15.63 -5.08
C ALA A 60 1.62 -14.96 -6.40
N LEU A 61 2.40 -13.88 -6.33
CA LEU A 61 2.89 -13.16 -7.52
C LEU A 61 3.91 -14.01 -8.29
N ASN A 62 4.78 -14.73 -7.58
CA ASN A 62 5.81 -15.56 -8.20
C ASN A 62 5.18 -16.70 -9.00
N HIS A 63 4.12 -17.30 -8.46
CA HIS A 63 3.34 -18.31 -9.13
C HIS A 63 2.60 -17.75 -10.37
N GLU A 64 1.86 -16.65 -10.21
CA GLU A 64 1.10 -16.03 -11.32
C GLU A 64 2.00 -15.56 -12.49
N PHE A 65 3.23 -15.12 -12.20
CA PHE A 65 4.13 -14.50 -13.19
C PHE A 65 5.36 -15.32 -13.56
N LYS A 66 5.49 -16.58 -13.13
CA LYS A 66 6.68 -17.43 -13.35
C LYS A 66 7.22 -17.41 -14.79
N ASN A 67 6.33 -17.43 -15.78
CA ASN A 67 6.66 -17.42 -17.21
C ASN A 67 6.05 -16.22 -17.96
N PHE A 68 5.78 -15.13 -17.25
CA PHE A 68 5.12 -13.97 -17.83
C PHE A 68 6.13 -12.89 -18.26
N SER A 69 5.94 -12.36 -19.47
CA SER A 69 6.66 -11.19 -19.95
C SER A 69 5.74 -10.25 -20.70
N LEU A 70 5.88 -8.95 -20.46
CA LEU A 70 5.34 -7.92 -21.33
C LEU A 70 6.21 -7.84 -22.60
N PRO A 71 5.70 -7.19 -23.68
CA PRO A 71 6.52 -6.87 -24.85
C PRO A 71 7.81 -6.13 -24.45
N ALA A 72 8.89 -6.24 -25.22
CA ALA A 72 10.12 -5.49 -24.91
C ALA A 72 9.93 -3.98 -25.12
N ASP A 73 9.07 -3.61 -26.07
CA ASP A 73 8.69 -2.21 -26.32
C ASP A 73 7.89 -1.64 -25.14
N GLU A 74 8.41 -0.57 -24.54
CA GLU A 74 7.76 0.18 -23.45
C GLU A 74 6.47 0.86 -23.91
N GLU A 75 6.40 1.22 -25.19
CA GLU A 75 5.28 1.92 -25.79
C GLU A 75 4.19 0.98 -26.31
N ALA A 76 4.40 -0.34 -26.25
CA ALA A 76 3.39 -1.31 -26.61
C ALA A 76 2.17 -1.23 -25.68
N ASP A 77 0.97 -1.35 -26.25
CA ASP A 77 -0.27 -1.44 -25.48
C ASP A 77 -0.39 -2.78 -24.77
N VAL A 78 -0.40 -2.74 -23.43
CA VAL A 78 -0.50 -3.93 -22.57
C VAL A 78 -1.90 -4.12 -22.00
N THR A 79 -2.88 -3.28 -22.36
CA THR A 79 -4.23 -3.28 -21.80
C THR A 79 -4.88 -4.67 -21.85
N LYS A 80 -4.95 -5.28 -23.03
CA LYS A 80 -5.54 -6.62 -23.21
C LYS A 80 -4.79 -7.71 -22.45
N LYS A 81 -3.45 -7.63 -22.40
CA LYS A 81 -2.60 -8.62 -21.73
C LYS A 81 -2.72 -8.56 -20.20
N MET A 82 -3.06 -7.38 -19.66
CA MET A 82 -3.14 -7.09 -18.23
C MET A 82 -4.57 -6.97 -17.68
N GLU A 83 -5.59 -7.12 -18.52
CA GLU A 83 -6.99 -6.87 -18.15
C GLU A 83 -7.46 -7.71 -16.96
N SER A 84 -7.20 -9.01 -17.00
CA SER A 84 -7.59 -9.99 -15.97
C SER A 84 -6.47 -10.34 -14.98
N LYS A 85 -5.30 -9.71 -15.07
CA LYS A 85 -4.13 -10.01 -14.23
C LYS A 85 -3.97 -8.98 -13.11
N PRO A 86 -3.44 -9.39 -11.94
CA PRO A 86 -2.97 -8.43 -10.96
C PRO A 86 -1.78 -7.64 -11.54
N TYR A 87 -1.57 -6.43 -11.04
CA TYR A 87 -0.33 -5.69 -11.24
C TYR A 87 -0.04 -4.85 -10.03
N VAL A 88 1.22 -4.50 -9.87
CA VAL A 88 1.71 -3.68 -8.78
C VAL A 88 1.78 -2.24 -9.24
N CYS A 89 1.21 -1.32 -8.47
CA CYS A 89 1.55 0.09 -8.57
C CYS A 89 2.54 0.44 -7.43
N ALA A 90 3.70 0.98 -7.79
CA ALA A 90 4.72 1.39 -6.82
C ALA A 90 5.00 2.89 -6.95
N ASP A 91 4.90 3.61 -5.84
CA ASP A 91 5.06 5.06 -5.83
C ASP A 91 5.44 5.60 -4.45
N THR A 92 5.77 6.89 -4.37
CA THR A 92 6.09 7.58 -3.12
C THR A 92 5.26 8.83 -2.95
N ALA A 93 4.75 9.04 -1.73
CA ALA A 93 4.02 10.25 -1.38
C ALA A 93 4.51 10.84 -0.08
N VAL A 94 4.49 12.18 0.00
CA VAL A 94 4.76 12.92 1.23
C VAL A 94 3.52 12.83 2.12
N LEU A 95 3.69 12.24 3.30
CA LEU A 95 2.65 12.10 4.32
C LEU A 95 2.63 13.30 5.27
N TYR A 96 3.81 13.68 5.76
CA TYR A 96 4.02 14.91 6.54
C TYR A 96 5.17 15.68 5.90
N SER A 97 5.01 16.99 5.69
CA SER A 97 6.05 17.87 5.16
C SER A 97 6.54 18.86 6.20
N ALA A 98 7.78 19.30 6.08
CA ALA A 98 8.31 20.46 6.80
C ALA A 98 7.54 21.72 6.38
N SER A 99 6.80 22.31 7.32
CA SER A 99 6.09 23.58 7.07
C SER A 99 7.07 24.74 6.91
N GLU A 100 6.62 25.84 6.28
CA GLU A 100 7.42 27.06 6.17
C GLU A 100 7.78 27.62 7.55
N ARG A 101 6.86 27.51 8.52
CA ARG A 101 7.10 27.88 9.92
C ARG A 101 8.20 27.02 10.54
N ALA A 102 8.17 25.70 10.35
CA ALA A 102 9.24 24.81 10.81
C ALA A 102 10.58 25.15 10.15
N ASN A 103 10.55 25.64 8.90
CA ASN A 103 11.71 26.12 8.16
C ASN A 103 12.10 27.57 8.45
N GLN A 104 11.42 28.28 9.36
CA GLN A 104 11.67 29.71 9.64
C GLN A 104 11.71 30.58 8.37
N GLY A 105 10.84 30.30 7.40
CA GLY A 105 10.80 30.99 6.11
C GLY A 105 11.99 30.71 5.17
N ARG A 106 12.89 29.78 5.54
CA ARG A 106 14.08 29.45 4.73
C ARG A 106 13.74 28.50 3.60
N LYS A 107 14.57 28.53 2.55
CA LYS A 107 14.51 27.59 1.43
C LYS A 107 14.70 26.14 1.92
N ARG A 108 13.96 25.22 1.30
CA ARG A 108 13.97 23.78 1.61
C ARG A 108 15.33 23.14 1.34
N TYR A 109 15.56 22.01 1.99
CA TYR A 109 16.75 21.16 1.82
C TYR A 109 17.02 20.81 0.36
N ARG A 110 18.26 20.99 -0.13
CA ARG A 110 18.75 20.57 -1.45
C ARG A 110 17.92 20.97 -2.69
N HIS A 111 16.97 21.89 -2.55
CA HIS A 111 16.04 22.39 -3.57
C HIS A 111 15.11 21.33 -4.23
N GLY A 112 13.81 21.63 -4.31
CA GLY A 112 12.82 20.93 -5.14
C GLY A 112 12.43 19.49 -4.74
N GLY A 113 11.20 19.08 -5.05
CA GLY A 113 10.76 17.69 -4.97
C GLY A 113 10.29 17.19 -3.60
N ALA A 114 9.81 15.95 -3.59
CA ALA A 114 9.20 15.31 -2.42
C ALA A 114 10.22 15.06 -1.30
N THR A 115 11.42 14.59 -1.64
CA THR A 115 12.49 14.37 -0.65
C THR A 115 12.85 15.66 0.06
N ALA A 116 13.08 16.77 -0.64
CA ALA A 116 13.37 18.07 -0.02
C ALA A 116 12.27 18.53 0.96
N SER A 117 11.02 18.17 0.71
CA SER A 117 9.88 18.62 1.52
C SER A 117 9.81 17.97 2.90
N ILE A 118 10.51 16.85 3.14
CA ILE A 118 10.50 16.16 4.44
C ILE A 118 11.68 16.53 5.34
N TYR A 119 12.61 17.35 4.84
CA TYR A 119 13.77 17.83 5.59
C TYR A 119 13.67 19.33 5.86
N LEU A 120 14.22 19.76 6.99
CA LEU A 120 14.47 21.16 7.26
C LEU A 120 15.58 21.68 6.34
N SER A 121 15.63 23.00 6.15
CA SER A 121 16.74 23.68 5.47
C SER A 121 18.12 23.25 6.01
N ASP A 122 19.14 23.20 5.15
CA ASP A 122 20.53 22.92 5.55
C ASP A 122 21.01 23.87 6.66
N LYS A 123 20.58 25.15 6.60
CA LYS A 123 20.89 26.16 7.64
C LYS A 123 20.22 25.88 9.00
N LEU A 124 19.27 24.94 9.05
CA LEU A 124 18.61 24.46 10.27
C LEU A 124 19.06 23.02 10.62
N GLY A 125 20.18 22.59 10.05
CA GLY A 125 20.79 21.27 10.31
C GLY A 125 20.25 20.13 9.43
N GLY A 126 19.40 20.41 8.43
CA GLY A 126 19.00 19.39 7.45
C GLY A 126 18.24 18.20 8.05
N LYS A 127 17.62 18.35 9.24
CA LYS A 127 16.97 17.25 9.95
C LYS A 127 15.69 16.80 9.26
N GLN A 128 15.46 15.48 9.21
CA GLN A 128 14.17 14.94 8.78
C GLN A 128 13.08 15.26 9.81
N VAL A 129 12.05 15.98 9.39
CA VAL A 129 10.87 16.31 10.22
C VAL A 129 9.57 15.85 9.57
N GLY A 130 9.60 15.56 8.27
CA GLY A 130 8.50 14.99 7.52
C GLY A 130 8.66 13.48 7.30
N THR A 131 7.60 12.86 6.83
CA THR A 131 7.57 11.44 6.48
C THR A 131 7.28 11.29 4.99
N LEU A 132 8.17 10.61 4.28
CA LEU A 132 7.96 10.14 2.92
C LEU A 132 7.57 8.66 3.00
N VAL A 133 6.52 8.29 2.29
CA VAL A 133 5.99 6.93 2.29
C VAL A 133 6.16 6.33 0.91
N HIS A 134 6.80 5.18 0.82
CA HIS A 134 6.80 4.35 -0.37
C HIS A 134 5.68 3.31 -0.26
N THR A 135 4.87 3.20 -1.31
CA THR A 135 3.72 2.30 -1.37
C THR A 135 3.96 1.25 -2.43
N ILE A 136 3.76 -0.01 -2.07
CA ILE A 136 3.68 -1.15 -2.99
C ILE A 136 2.24 -1.66 -2.90
N ALA A 137 1.42 -1.36 -3.90
CA ALA A 137 -0.01 -1.68 -3.91
C ALA A 137 -0.36 -2.63 -5.05
N ILE A 138 -1.01 -3.75 -4.74
CA ILE A 138 -1.46 -4.70 -5.74
C ILE A 138 -2.92 -4.39 -6.11
N LYS A 139 -3.24 -4.37 -7.41
CA LYS A 139 -4.62 -4.19 -7.88
C LYS A 139 -5.55 -5.23 -7.23
N LYS A 140 -6.60 -4.72 -6.55
CA LYS A 140 -7.59 -5.51 -5.80
C LYS A 140 -6.97 -6.45 -4.74
N GLY A 141 -5.75 -6.18 -4.30
CA GLY A 141 -4.97 -7.05 -3.43
C GLY A 141 -4.37 -6.32 -2.22
N PRO A 142 -3.29 -6.87 -1.65
CA PRO A 142 -2.63 -6.29 -0.48
C PRO A 142 -1.89 -4.99 -0.79
N VAL A 143 -1.51 -4.27 0.27
CA VAL A 143 -0.70 -3.03 0.20
C VAL A 143 0.33 -2.98 1.31
N PHE A 144 1.51 -2.50 0.97
CA PHE A 144 2.62 -2.31 1.90
C PHE A 144 3.10 -0.87 1.85
N PHE A 145 3.15 -0.22 3.02
CA PHE A 145 3.60 1.15 3.19
C PHE A 145 4.92 1.15 3.96
N HIS A 146 5.92 1.83 3.40
CA HIS A 146 7.27 1.91 3.95
C HIS A 146 7.65 3.35 4.22
N SER A 147 8.14 3.65 5.41
CA SER A 147 8.75 4.95 5.68
C SER A 147 10.14 4.99 5.08
N VAL A 148 10.39 5.96 4.21
CA VAL A 148 11.66 6.07 3.49
C VAL A 148 12.25 7.47 3.67
N SER A 149 13.57 7.57 3.55
CA SER A 149 14.30 8.83 3.66
C SER A 149 14.33 9.60 2.33
N ASN A 150 14.22 8.92 1.19
CA ASN A 150 14.28 9.53 -0.14
C ASN A 150 13.77 8.56 -1.24
N GLN A 151 13.71 9.05 -2.48
CA GLN A 151 13.23 8.29 -3.65
C GLN A 151 14.34 7.61 -4.48
N LYS A 152 15.58 7.53 -3.98
CA LYS A 152 16.72 6.99 -4.75
C LYS A 152 16.67 5.47 -4.87
N ALA A 153 17.30 4.95 -5.92
CA ALA A 153 17.44 3.52 -6.19
C ALA A 153 18.00 2.73 -4.99
N ASN A 154 19.03 3.25 -4.31
CA ASN A 154 19.64 2.57 -3.16
C ASN A 154 18.71 2.48 -1.94
N THR A 155 17.66 3.33 -1.88
CA THR A 155 16.66 3.30 -0.80
C THR A 155 15.45 2.45 -1.18
N LEU A 156 14.91 2.64 -2.39
CA LEU A 156 13.68 1.96 -2.81
C LEU A 156 13.94 0.58 -3.42
N GLY A 157 15.04 0.39 -4.13
CA GLY A 157 15.38 -0.86 -4.82
C GLY A 157 15.39 -2.09 -3.91
N PRO A 158 16.08 -2.04 -2.74
CA PRO A 158 16.06 -3.15 -1.78
C PRO A 158 14.65 -3.46 -1.26
N ILE A 159 13.84 -2.42 -0.99
CA ILE A 159 12.47 -2.57 -0.48
C ILE A 159 11.60 -3.27 -1.54
N ILE A 160 11.64 -2.80 -2.78
CA ILE A 160 10.84 -3.38 -3.88
C ILE A 160 11.27 -4.82 -4.14
N LYS A 161 12.58 -5.10 -4.20
CA LYS A 161 13.14 -6.45 -4.39
C LYS A 161 12.77 -7.43 -3.27
N ASP A 162 12.67 -6.95 -2.03
CA ASP A 162 12.24 -7.76 -0.89
C ASP A 162 10.75 -8.13 -0.93
N HIS A 163 9.92 -7.36 -1.67
CA HIS A 163 8.47 -7.56 -1.71
C HIS A 163 7.98 -8.22 -2.99
N LEU A 164 8.72 -8.12 -4.09
CA LEU A 164 8.22 -8.49 -5.42
C LEU A 164 9.17 -9.46 -6.15
N PRO A 165 8.64 -10.52 -6.77
CA PRO A 165 9.37 -11.33 -7.73
C PRO A 165 9.72 -10.54 -9.00
N LEU A 166 10.88 -10.82 -9.62
CA LEU A 166 11.43 -10.04 -10.74
C LEU A 166 10.55 -10.02 -12.00
N GLN A 167 9.71 -11.04 -12.19
CA GLN A 167 8.78 -11.18 -13.31
C GLN A 167 7.47 -10.40 -13.08
N THR A 168 7.27 -9.83 -11.90
CA THR A 168 6.02 -9.12 -11.58
C THR A 168 5.89 -7.86 -12.43
N PRO A 169 4.73 -7.59 -13.06
CA PRO A 169 4.44 -6.32 -13.70
C PRO A 169 4.33 -5.20 -12.66
N VAL A 170 5.26 -4.24 -12.72
CA VAL A 170 5.33 -3.10 -11.82
C VAL A 170 5.10 -1.81 -12.60
N PHE A 171 4.05 -1.08 -12.27
CA PHE A 171 3.70 0.19 -12.88
C PHE A 171 4.00 1.32 -11.91
N THR A 172 4.69 2.36 -12.37
CA THR A 172 5.06 3.52 -11.53
C THR A 172 4.67 4.83 -12.22
N ASP A 173 4.65 5.91 -11.45
CA ASP A 173 4.84 7.24 -12.05
C ASP A 173 6.27 7.36 -12.60
N GLN A 174 6.56 8.43 -13.35
CA GLN A 174 7.92 8.78 -13.70
C GLN A 174 8.77 9.05 -12.46
N GLY A 175 10.05 8.69 -12.51
CA GLY A 175 11.00 8.82 -11.38
C GLY A 175 11.71 7.52 -10.99
N TYR A 176 11.37 6.40 -11.64
CA TYR A 176 11.95 5.08 -11.40
C TYR A 176 12.68 4.50 -12.63
N PRO A 177 13.52 5.26 -13.36
CA PRO A 177 14.14 4.75 -14.59
C PRO A 177 15.07 3.55 -14.35
N TRP A 178 15.66 3.46 -13.15
CA TRP A 178 16.52 2.37 -12.73
C TRP A 178 15.76 1.04 -12.51
N LEU A 179 14.44 1.09 -12.33
CA LEU A 179 13.64 -0.09 -12.03
C LEU A 179 13.51 -1.02 -13.24
N TRP A 180 13.55 -0.47 -14.46
CA TRP A 180 13.56 -1.22 -15.71
C TRP A 180 14.74 -2.22 -15.80
N GLY A 181 15.92 -1.82 -15.32
CA GLY A 181 17.10 -2.68 -15.29
C GLY A 181 16.99 -3.88 -14.34
N ILE A 182 15.99 -3.88 -13.45
CA ILE A 182 15.75 -4.93 -12.46
C ILE A 182 14.50 -5.74 -12.83
N TYR A 183 13.41 -5.07 -13.19
CA TYR A 183 12.11 -5.65 -13.53
C TYR A 183 11.83 -5.45 -15.02
N LYS A 184 11.96 -6.51 -15.80
CA LYS A 184 11.71 -6.49 -17.26
C LYS A 184 10.27 -6.09 -17.62
N ASN A 185 9.33 -6.33 -16.70
CA ASN A 185 7.92 -6.00 -16.85
C ASN A 185 7.56 -4.65 -16.21
N HIS A 186 8.54 -3.85 -15.82
CA HIS A 186 8.31 -2.48 -15.35
C HIS A 186 7.70 -1.64 -16.46
N ARG A 187 6.81 -0.71 -16.11
CA ARG A 187 6.36 0.37 -17.00
C ARG A 187 6.19 1.65 -16.18
N SER A 188 6.40 2.79 -16.83
CA SER A 188 6.15 4.09 -16.21
C SER A 188 5.19 4.93 -17.03
N VAL A 189 4.41 5.77 -16.34
CA VAL A 189 3.55 6.77 -16.98
C VAL A 189 3.92 8.15 -16.45
N ASN A 190 3.89 9.16 -17.31
CA ASN A 190 4.15 10.55 -16.92
C ASN A 190 2.84 11.29 -16.65
N HIS A 191 2.48 11.49 -15.38
CA HIS A 191 1.27 12.25 -15.02
C HIS A 191 1.43 13.77 -15.20
N SER A 192 2.65 14.25 -15.42
CA SER A 192 2.95 15.67 -15.68
C SER A 192 3.07 15.99 -17.17
N ALA A 193 2.87 15.01 -18.06
CA ALA A 193 2.94 15.23 -19.50
C ALA A 193 1.85 16.21 -19.95
N HIS A 194 2.29 17.34 -20.52
CA HIS A 194 1.42 18.34 -21.11
C HIS A 194 0.81 17.88 -22.43
N SER A 195 -0.26 18.55 -22.85
CA SER A 195 -0.84 18.29 -24.16
C SER A 195 0.13 18.59 -25.30
N LYS A 196 0.12 17.71 -26.30
CA LYS A 196 0.82 17.94 -27.57
C LYS A 196 0.08 18.98 -28.43
N ASP A 197 -1.20 19.22 -28.17
CA ASP A 197 -1.97 20.26 -28.84
C ASP A 197 -1.63 21.62 -28.24
N ALA A 198 -1.16 22.53 -29.08
CA ALA A 198 -0.77 23.89 -28.69
C ALA A 198 -1.91 24.66 -28.01
N ARG A 199 -3.18 24.39 -28.37
CA ARG A 199 -4.37 25.02 -27.77
C ARG A 199 -4.56 24.64 -26.30
N TYR A 200 -4.06 23.47 -25.91
CA TYR A 200 -4.24 22.89 -24.57
C TYR A 200 -2.90 22.71 -23.85
N ARG A 201 -1.91 23.55 -24.13
CA ARG A 201 -0.55 23.43 -23.59
C ARG A 201 -0.48 23.33 -22.06
N TRP A 202 -1.42 23.96 -21.34
CA TRP A 202 -1.50 23.88 -19.88
C TRP A 202 -2.26 22.65 -19.34
N ALA A 203 -3.01 21.96 -20.21
CA ALA A 203 -3.71 20.74 -19.84
C ALA A 203 -2.73 19.57 -19.70
N ARG A 204 -2.92 18.76 -18.67
CA ARG A 204 -2.19 17.49 -18.49
C ARG A 204 -2.91 16.40 -19.25
N ASN A 205 -2.18 15.70 -20.10
CA ASN A 205 -2.80 14.89 -21.15
C ASN A 205 -3.02 13.43 -20.77
N ARG A 206 -2.37 12.90 -19.72
CA ARG A 206 -2.39 11.44 -19.47
C ARG A 206 -2.42 11.08 -17.99
N TRP A 207 -3.55 10.54 -17.54
CA TRP A 207 -3.71 9.82 -16.26
C TRP A 207 -3.39 8.32 -16.39
N SER A 208 -3.34 7.83 -17.63
CA SER A 208 -2.95 6.48 -18.02
C SER A 208 -2.43 6.50 -19.46
N LYS A 209 -1.65 5.50 -19.85
CA LYS A 209 -1.13 5.33 -21.21
C LYS A 209 -0.94 3.83 -21.50
N ASN A 210 -1.47 3.33 -22.61
CA ASN A 210 -1.19 1.96 -23.09
C ASN A 210 -1.47 0.86 -22.04
N GLY A 211 -2.51 1.05 -21.22
CA GLY A 211 -2.86 0.16 -20.10
C GLY A 211 -2.04 0.36 -18.81
N VAL A 212 -1.06 1.28 -18.82
CA VAL A 212 -0.20 1.60 -17.68
C VAL A 212 -0.73 2.82 -16.93
N HIS A 213 -0.86 2.68 -15.61
CA HIS A 213 -1.23 3.78 -14.70
C HIS A 213 -0.76 3.50 -13.27
N ASN A 214 -0.75 4.52 -12.42
CA ASN A 214 -0.35 4.41 -11.00
C ASN A 214 -1.51 4.58 -10.00
N GLN A 215 -2.74 4.64 -10.49
CA GLN A 215 -3.95 4.93 -9.70
C GLN A 215 -4.15 4.04 -8.45
N VAL A 216 -3.66 2.79 -8.44
CA VAL A 216 -3.82 1.91 -7.26
C VAL A 216 -2.99 2.43 -6.09
N ALA A 217 -1.77 2.92 -6.32
CA ALA A 217 -0.95 3.54 -5.29
C ALA A 217 -1.55 4.90 -4.86
N GLU A 218 -1.96 5.73 -5.82
CA GLU A 218 -2.58 7.04 -5.53
C GLU A 218 -3.86 6.95 -4.69
N GLY A 219 -4.73 5.99 -5.00
CA GLY A 219 -5.94 5.72 -4.22
C GLY A 219 -5.61 5.35 -2.77
N ASN A 220 -4.59 4.51 -2.57
CA ASN A 220 -4.10 4.16 -1.25
C ASN A 220 -3.43 5.34 -0.53
N HIS A 221 -2.71 6.22 -1.24
CA HIS A 221 -2.18 7.46 -0.67
C HIS A 221 -3.27 8.37 -0.13
N ARG A 222 -4.41 8.48 -0.83
CA ARG A 222 -5.57 9.27 -0.36
C ARG A 222 -6.14 8.69 0.93
N LEU A 223 -6.34 7.37 0.98
CA LEU A 223 -6.80 6.68 2.20
C LEU A 223 -5.84 6.89 3.36
N LEU A 224 -4.54 6.70 3.12
CA LEU A 224 -3.49 6.88 4.11
C LEU A 224 -3.48 8.31 4.66
N LYS A 225 -3.48 9.33 3.80
CA LYS A 225 -3.48 10.74 4.23
C LYS A 225 -4.72 11.08 5.05
N SER A 226 -5.89 10.62 4.61
CA SER A 226 -7.14 10.86 5.33
C SER A 226 -7.14 10.21 6.71
N ALA A 227 -6.65 8.97 6.82
CA ALA A 227 -6.56 8.27 8.10
C ALA A 227 -5.51 8.91 9.03
N PHE A 228 -4.34 9.25 8.51
CA PHE A 228 -3.24 9.80 9.30
C PHE A 228 -3.45 11.25 9.73
N ALA A 229 -4.41 11.96 9.11
CA ALA A 229 -4.86 13.25 9.61
C ALA A 229 -5.40 13.14 11.06
N SER A 230 -5.98 12.01 11.46
CA SER A 230 -6.45 11.77 12.83
C SER A 230 -5.34 11.73 13.87
N TYR A 231 -4.08 11.48 13.46
CA TYR A 231 -2.92 11.56 14.35
C TYR A 231 -2.31 12.97 14.44
N CYS A 232 -2.76 13.91 13.61
CA CYS A 232 -2.21 15.26 13.39
C CYS A 232 -0.77 15.27 12.88
N TYR A 233 0.18 14.76 13.68
CA TYR A 233 1.59 14.65 13.33
C TYR A 233 2.23 13.44 14.02
N ILE A 234 2.95 12.64 13.26
CA ILE A 234 3.79 11.56 13.77
C ILE A 234 5.23 11.91 13.47
N ARG A 235 6.09 11.82 14.48
CA ARG A 235 7.52 12.02 14.30
C ARG A 235 8.09 10.96 13.35
N PRO A 236 9.01 11.30 12.42
CA PRO A 236 9.54 10.36 11.43
C PRO A 236 10.17 9.11 12.03
N GLU A 237 10.75 9.17 13.23
CA GLU A 237 11.36 8.00 13.89
C GLU A 237 10.31 6.95 14.30
N ASN A 238 9.04 7.35 14.31
CA ASN A 238 7.92 6.52 14.70
C ASN A 238 7.07 6.08 13.51
N SER A 239 7.25 6.64 12.31
CA SER A 239 6.36 6.43 11.16
C SER A 239 6.21 4.96 10.78
N THR A 240 7.30 4.19 10.79
CA THR A 240 7.30 2.77 10.37
C THR A 240 6.25 1.95 11.10
N ARG A 241 6.14 2.06 12.43
CA ARG A 241 5.17 1.26 13.18
C ARG A 241 3.71 1.67 12.91
N TYR A 242 3.45 2.93 12.59
CA TYR A 242 2.10 3.39 12.22
C TYR A 242 1.74 2.95 10.81
N LEU A 243 2.70 2.97 9.88
CA LEU A 243 2.52 2.47 8.52
C LEU A 243 2.31 0.95 8.51
N ASN A 244 3.09 0.21 9.29
CA ASN A 244 2.95 -1.24 9.45
C ASN A 244 1.58 -1.62 10.00
N GLU A 245 1.08 -0.88 11.00
CA GLU A 245 -0.28 -1.05 11.51
C GLU A 245 -1.32 -0.89 10.39
N PHE A 246 -1.19 0.17 9.59
CA PHE A 246 -2.13 0.45 8.52
C PHE A 246 -2.09 -0.61 7.40
N SER A 247 -0.89 -1.05 7.02
CA SER A 247 -0.70 -2.18 6.10
C SER A 247 -1.27 -3.48 6.65
N PHE A 248 -1.01 -3.80 7.92
CA PHE A 248 -1.53 -4.99 8.58
C PHE A 248 -3.06 -5.03 8.53
N LEU A 249 -3.71 -3.94 8.93
CA LEU A 249 -5.18 -3.83 8.91
C LEU A 249 -5.74 -4.02 7.51
N LYS A 250 -5.12 -3.40 6.50
CA LYS A 250 -5.54 -3.56 5.11
C LYS A 250 -5.36 -5.01 4.64
N ASN A 251 -4.21 -5.62 4.92
CA ASN A 251 -3.89 -6.97 4.46
C ASN A 251 -4.71 -8.05 5.19
N ALA A 252 -5.10 -7.82 6.44
CA ALA A 252 -6.06 -8.68 7.14
C ALA A 252 -7.43 -8.73 6.44
N THR A 253 -7.85 -7.67 5.74
CA THR A 253 -9.09 -7.71 4.91
C THR A 253 -8.94 -8.52 3.63
N VAL A 254 -7.71 -8.77 3.19
CA VAL A 254 -7.39 -9.48 1.95
C VAL A 254 -7.17 -10.96 2.22
N PHE A 255 -6.27 -11.28 3.16
CA PHE A 255 -5.87 -12.65 3.48
C PHE A 255 -6.70 -13.28 4.61
N GLY A 256 -7.35 -12.47 5.44
CA GLY A 256 -7.93 -12.94 6.70
C GLY A 256 -6.93 -12.89 7.86
N LEU A 257 -7.41 -13.16 9.07
CA LEU A 257 -6.60 -13.20 10.30
C LEU A 257 -6.16 -14.61 10.68
N ASP A 258 -6.80 -15.62 10.10
CA ASP A 258 -6.51 -17.04 10.23
C ASP A 258 -5.06 -17.35 9.88
N VAL A 259 -4.52 -16.71 8.85
CA VAL A 259 -3.10 -16.84 8.43
C VAL A 259 -2.09 -16.30 9.45
N ILE A 260 -2.54 -15.63 10.52
CA ILE A 260 -1.67 -15.27 11.64
C ILE A 260 -1.31 -16.52 12.46
N ARG A 261 -2.17 -17.54 12.48
CA ARG A 261 -1.87 -18.81 13.13
C ARG A 261 -0.82 -19.59 12.33
N GLU A 262 0.18 -20.13 13.03
CA GLU A 262 1.33 -20.80 12.39
C GLU A 262 0.95 -22.05 11.60
N ASP A 263 -0.02 -22.82 12.09
CA ASP A 263 -0.52 -24.01 11.41
C ASP A 263 -1.18 -23.67 10.07
N VAL A 264 -2.04 -22.65 10.07
CA VAL A 264 -2.71 -22.14 8.85
C VAL A 264 -1.68 -21.53 7.90
N TYR A 265 -0.77 -20.70 8.42
CA TYR A 265 0.28 -20.06 7.62
C TYR A 265 1.16 -21.09 6.89
N ARG A 266 1.61 -22.14 7.58
CA ARG A 266 2.39 -23.23 6.98
C ARG A 266 1.57 -24.00 5.93
N GLY A 267 0.28 -24.20 6.19
CA GLY A 267 -0.64 -24.79 5.22
C GLY A 267 -0.74 -23.98 3.93
N GLU A 268 -0.93 -22.66 4.04
CA GLU A 268 -1.05 -21.75 2.88
C GLU A 268 0.26 -21.62 2.08
N LEU A 269 1.41 -21.63 2.76
CA LEU A 269 2.72 -21.73 2.10
C LEU A 269 2.86 -23.03 1.30
N GLY A 270 2.43 -24.17 1.87
CA GLY A 270 2.44 -25.46 1.19
C GLY A 270 1.49 -25.50 -0.01
N ARG A 271 0.28 -24.94 0.12
CA ARG A 271 -0.71 -24.88 -0.97
C ARG A 271 -0.23 -24.05 -2.14
N SER A 272 0.48 -22.94 -1.90
CA SER A 272 1.05 -22.12 -2.97
C SER A 272 2.09 -22.89 -3.81
N ALA A 273 2.64 -24.00 -3.30
CA ALA A 273 3.48 -24.92 -4.07
C ALA A 273 2.69 -26.01 -4.83
N ASP A 274 1.46 -26.33 -4.38
CA ASP A 274 0.66 -27.47 -4.85
C ASP A 274 -0.61 -27.10 -5.65
N VAL A 275 -0.84 -25.83 -6.01
CA VAL A 275 -1.95 -25.46 -6.92
C VAL A 275 -1.63 -25.93 -8.35
N ARG A 276 -1.88 -27.22 -8.60
CA ARG A 276 -2.09 -27.76 -9.95
C ARG A 276 -3.26 -27.02 -10.57
N ASP A 277 -2.95 -26.29 -11.64
CA ASP A 277 -3.84 -25.86 -12.73
C ASP A 277 -5.31 -25.65 -12.34
N GLY A 278 -5.63 -24.42 -11.96
CA GLY A 278 -7.00 -23.91 -11.96
C GLY A 278 -7.56 -23.75 -13.38
N VAL A 279 -7.63 -24.83 -14.15
CA VAL A 279 -8.51 -24.90 -15.32
C VAL A 279 -9.93 -25.04 -14.77
N GLY A 280 -10.65 -23.92 -14.69
CA GLY A 280 -12.09 -23.97 -14.49
C GLY A 280 -12.73 -24.83 -15.59
N LYS A 281 -13.82 -25.53 -15.27
CA LYS A 281 -14.60 -26.39 -16.19
C LYS A 281 -15.05 -25.69 -17.49
N ASP A 282 -14.85 -24.38 -17.61
CA ASP A 282 -15.28 -23.52 -18.72
C ASP A 282 -14.12 -23.09 -19.64
N GLY A 283 -12.88 -23.58 -19.44
CA GLY A 283 -11.73 -23.27 -20.29
C GLY A 283 -11.20 -21.82 -20.23
N VAL A 284 -11.78 -20.97 -19.37
CA VAL A 284 -11.34 -19.57 -19.19
C VAL A 284 -10.29 -19.50 -18.07
N GLN A 285 -9.08 -19.04 -18.40
CA GLN A 285 -8.08 -18.64 -17.39
C GLN A 285 -8.65 -17.50 -16.52
N ARG A 286 -9.10 -17.82 -15.31
CA ARG A 286 -9.47 -16.83 -14.30
C ARG A 286 -8.21 -16.41 -13.55
N GLY A 287 -7.85 -15.13 -13.62
CA GLY A 287 -6.67 -14.59 -12.93
C GLY A 287 -6.76 -14.73 -11.40
N MET A 288 -5.61 -14.62 -10.73
CA MET A 288 -5.47 -14.71 -9.27
C MET A 288 -6.55 -13.91 -8.51
N ARG A 289 -7.34 -14.58 -7.66
CA ARG A 289 -8.35 -13.94 -6.80
C ARG A 289 -7.89 -13.98 -5.35
N TRP A 290 -7.42 -12.84 -4.83
CA TRP A 290 -6.91 -12.73 -3.45
C TRP A 290 -7.85 -13.24 -2.33
N GLY A 291 -9.17 -13.28 -2.58
CA GLY A 291 -10.13 -13.83 -1.62
C GLY A 291 -10.11 -15.35 -1.47
N SER A 292 -9.36 -16.11 -2.28
CA SER A 292 -9.23 -17.57 -2.15
C SER A 292 -8.30 -18.01 -1.02
N PHE A 293 -7.51 -17.10 -0.44
CA PHE A 293 -6.64 -17.37 0.71
C PHE A 293 -7.37 -17.40 2.05
N ARG A 294 -8.68 -17.12 2.06
CA ARG A 294 -9.48 -17.10 3.27
C ARG A 294 -9.88 -18.54 3.60
N ALA A 295 -9.50 -19.06 4.77
CA ALA A 295 -10.02 -20.35 5.21
C ALA A 295 -11.55 -20.31 5.26
N GLU A 296 -12.20 -21.36 4.73
CA GLU A 296 -13.62 -21.60 4.92
C GLU A 296 -13.86 -21.74 6.42
N THR A 297 -14.39 -20.67 7.03
CA THR A 297 -14.71 -20.64 8.45
C THR A 297 -16.20 -20.35 8.56
N GLU A 298 -16.94 -21.33 9.10
CA GLU A 298 -18.30 -21.14 9.59
C GLU A 298 -18.25 -20.24 10.83
N GLY A 299 -18.34 -18.93 10.61
CA GLY A 299 -18.31 -17.90 11.65
C GLY A 299 -19.11 -16.68 11.21
N PRO A 300 -19.71 -15.93 12.16
CA PRO A 300 -21.00 -15.28 11.98
C PRO A 300 -21.02 -14.34 10.77
N SER A 301 -22.04 -14.53 9.95
CA SER A 301 -22.41 -13.64 8.86
C SER A 301 -22.32 -12.19 9.33
N ARG A 302 -21.57 -11.39 8.57
CA ARG A 302 -21.51 -9.92 8.73
C ARG A 302 -22.93 -9.40 8.95
N PRO A 303 -23.19 -8.51 9.94
CA PRO A 303 -24.47 -7.82 9.97
C PRO A 303 -24.61 -7.06 8.66
N ALA A 304 -25.68 -7.38 7.92
CA ALA A 304 -26.10 -6.64 6.75
C ALA A 304 -26.44 -5.22 7.21
N VAL A 305 -25.54 -4.27 6.97
CA VAL A 305 -25.91 -2.86 7.00
C VAL A 305 -26.68 -2.61 5.70
N GLY A 306 -28.00 -2.73 5.79
CA GLY A 306 -28.93 -2.42 4.72
C GLY A 306 -28.82 -0.94 4.36
N ILE A 307 -28.11 -0.64 3.27
CA ILE A 307 -28.37 0.58 2.52
C ILE A 307 -29.55 0.24 1.62
N GLY A 308 -30.73 0.68 2.08
CA GLY A 308 -32.00 0.48 1.42
C GLY A 308 -31.96 0.87 -0.06
N ALA A 309 -32.54 -0.01 -0.87
CA ALA A 309 -32.79 0.21 -2.27
C ALA A 309 -33.61 1.48 -2.49
N LYS A 310 -33.34 2.12 -3.62
CA LYS A 310 -34.07 3.24 -4.23
C LYS A 310 -35.58 3.09 -4.08
N GLY A 311 -36.22 4.09 -3.48
CA GLY A 311 -37.63 4.41 -3.70
C GLY A 311 -37.73 5.42 -4.84
N LEU A 312 -38.14 4.96 -6.02
CA LEU A 312 -38.87 5.78 -6.99
C LEU A 312 -40.24 6.09 -6.37
N LEU A 313 -40.61 7.35 -6.33
CA LEU A 313 -42.00 7.77 -6.28
C LEU A 313 -42.21 8.88 -7.31
N SER A 314 -43.35 8.77 -7.98
CA SER A 314 -43.98 9.62 -8.99
C SER A 314 -43.72 11.11 -8.87
#